data_AF-A0A2U9CEX2-F1
#
_entry.id   AF-A0A2U9CEX2-F1
#
_cell.length_a   1.000
_cell.length_b   1.000
_cell.length_c   1.000
_cell.angle_alpha   90.00
_cell.angle_beta   90.00
_cell.angle_gamma   90.00
#
_symmetry.space_group_name_H-M   'P 1'
#
loop_
_entity.id
_entity.type
_entity.pdbx_description
1 polymer ?
#
loop_
_entity_poly.entity_id
_entity_poly.type
_entity_poly.pdbx_seq_one_letter_code
_entity_poly.pdbx_strand_id
1 'polypeptide(L)'
;MTHEVSMDWTIFVILPVVFQPSLSVLFTVEAERNMYESQFGGDVVMGCRFQPKSSDPSADLKVTWHWIKPESDREVYQMNNGAERSASPEYQGRVRLLTEELREGWAKLKLSRLRINDSGTYQCLVETAEGADYKTIALSVVAPYTAVTKRLERTAEGDGVLLTCQSEGYPKSSVVWQDENLQRLRANTTSEPTPDQRYKVTSQMRVSSSDRDRYTCNFTNDGRSATFRLPEEIPVPQKKNNALIVILSIGVVVAVVSVAVLMYLRRKKGVQIDKDNEEERTIPNEDAMEENLRVFLKKHYSQFFGEDVGRSWGAFGLEELPHKLQNNEGQAVKLEALLPEAGETLFLEGPPGSGKTTVAHILISSWTEGSTSPLGLSSLRLLLHVDCSAVERDLFQEVATQLSLTEKTSMEDELRTAFTRSSEALLLLDGYREGNHVFDVSLQRFLRDRGGCRVLVTACPGHCPTLREAFGTGGVLKLQAQTV
;
A
#
# COMPACT_ATOMS: atom_id res chain seq x y z
N MET A 1 47.19 -87.10 -70.18
CA MET A 1 47.40 -86.67 -68.78
C MET A 1 46.45 -85.53 -68.52
N THR A 2 45.37 -85.85 -67.83
CA THR A 2 44.32 -84.95 -67.35
C THR A 2 44.84 -84.19 -66.13
N HIS A 3 44.88 -82.85 -66.19
CA HIS A 3 45.01 -82.02 -65.01
C HIS A 3 43.64 -81.39 -64.73
N GLU A 4 42.92 -81.99 -63.78
CA GLU A 4 41.78 -81.38 -63.10
C GLU A 4 42.27 -80.11 -62.39
N VAL A 5 41.70 -78.96 -62.75
CA VAL A 5 41.81 -77.75 -61.95
C VAL A 5 40.60 -77.75 -61.02
N SER A 6 40.88 -78.06 -59.74
CA SER A 6 39.93 -77.95 -58.63
C SER A 6 39.40 -76.52 -58.55
N MET A 7 38.09 -76.36 -58.67
CA MET A 7 37.41 -75.09 -58.48
C MET A 7 36.91 -75.07 -57.03
N ASP A 8 37.71 -74.50 -56.13
CA ASP A 8 37.33 -74.30 -54.73
C ASP A 8 36.31 -73.15 -54.64
N TRP A 9 35.04 -73.49 -54.37
CA TRP A 9 34.00 -72.52 -54.08
C TRP A 9 34.11 -72.09 -52.60
N THR A 10 34.92 -71.08 -52.31
CA THR A 10 34.85 -70.39 -51.02
C THR A 10 33.58 -69.51 -50.99
N ILE A 11 32.52 -70.04 -50.40
CA ILE A 11 31.29 -69.28 -50.10
C ILE A 11 31.65 -68.23 -49.04
N PHE A 12 31.83 -66.98 -49.46
CA PHE A 12 31.84 -65.84 -48.54
C PHE A 12 30.41 -65.64 -48.01
N VAL A 13 30.13 -66.18 -46.83
CA VAL A 13 28.95 -65.80 -46.05
C VAL A 13 29.20 -64.37 -45.57
N ILE A 14 28.75 -63.39 -46.35
CA ILE A 14 28.67 -62.01 -45.88
C ILE A 14 27.55 -61.98 -44.85
N LEU A 15 27.91 -62.12 -43.58
CA LEU A 15 27.00 -61.89 -42.46
C LEU A 15 26.58 -60.41 -42.56
N PRO A 16 25.31 -60.08 -42.82
CA PRO A 16 24.89 -58.69 -42.77
C PRO A 16 25.03 -58.26 -41.31
N VAL A 17 26.09 -57.53 -41.00
CA VAL A 17 26.20 -56.79 -39.74
C VAL A 17 25.10 -55.74 -39.81
N VAL A 18 23.93 -56.09 -39.29
CA VAL A 18 22.85 -55.14 -39.03
C VAL A 18 23.40 -54.22 -37.95
N PHE A 19 24.01 -53.11 -38.37
CA PHE A 19 24.21 -51.95 -37.51
C PHE A 19 22.81 -51.45 -37.16
N GLN A 20 22.22 -52.00 -36.09
CA GLN A 20 21.13 -51.30 -35.42
C GLN A 20 21.73 -49.98 -34.96
N PRO A 21 21.28 -48.83 -35.46
CA PRO A 21 21.68 -47.56 -34.87
C PRO A 21 21.23 -47.63 -33.42
N SER A 22 22.18 -47.68 -32.50
CA SER A 22 21.90 -47.47 -31.09
C SER A 22 21.35 -46.04 -31.00
N LEU A 23 20.03 -45.91 -30.91
CA LEU A 23 19.39 -44.65 -30.55
C LEU A 23 19.80 -44.38 -29.11
N SER A 24 20.88 -43.61 -28.92
CA SER A 24 21.16 -42.99 -27.63
C SER A 24 19.99 -42.05 -27.35
N VAL A 25 19.17 -42.40 -26.36
CA VAL A 25 18.09 -41.53 -25.90
C VAL A 25 18.76 -40.30 -25.27
N LEU A 26 18.57 -39.14 -25.89
CA LEU A 26 19.05 -37.86 -25.35
C LEU A 26 18.21 -37.47 -24.14
N PHE A 27 18.86 -36.85 -23.15
CA PHE A 27 18.14 -36.30 -22.00
C PHE A 27 17.24 -35.15 -22.46
N THR A 28 15.95 -35.22 -22.14
CA THR A 28 14.95 -34.21 -22.53
C THR A 28 14.02 -33.87 -21.38
N VAL A 29 13.53 -32.63 -21.38
CA VAL A 29 12.50 -32.13 -20.50
C VAL A 29 11.33 -31.63 -21.34
N GLU A 30 10.11 -32.00 -20.97
CA GLU A 30 8.85 -31.62 -21.60
C GLU A 30 7.90 -31.05 -20.55
N ALA A 31 7.20 -29.95 -20.86
CA ALA A 31 6.17 -29.43 -19.96
C ALA A 31 4.90 -30.30 -20.05
N GLU A 32 4.29 -30.62 -18.90
CA GLU A 32 3.00 -31.32 -18.86
C GLU A 32 1.91 -30.53 -19.60
N ARG A 33 1.94 -29.21 -19.37
CA ARG A 33 1.11 -28.21 -20.03
C ARG A 33 1.91 -26.94 -20.17
N ASN A 34 1.70 -26.24 -21.28
CA ASN A 34 2.38 -24.97 -21.54
C ASN A 34 1.72 -23.78 -20.81
N MET A 35 0.48 -23.94 -20.33
CA MET A 35 -0.26 -22.90 -19.63
C MET A 35 -1.14 -23.48 -18.52
N TYR A 36 -1.16 -22.80 -17.37
CA TYR A 36 -2.03 -23.06 -16.23
C TYR A 36 -2.81 -21.79 -15.89
N GLU A 37 -4.06 -21.96 -15.49
CA GLU A 37 -4.88 -20.90 -14.91
C GLU A 37 -5.34 -21.36 -13.52
N SER A 38 -5.23 -20.48 -12.53
CA SER A 38 -5.72 -20.76 -11.17
C SER A 38 -6.21 -19.49 -10.50
N GLN A 39 -6.96 -19.64 -9.42
CA GLN A 39 -7.60 -18.51 -8.73
C GLN A 39 -6.69 -17.91 -7.65
N PHE A 40 -6.81 -16.60 -7.45
CA PHE A 40 -6.19 -15.89 -6.34
C PHE A 40 -6.48 -16.57 -4.99
N GLY A 41 -5.44 -16.74 -4.17
CA GLY A 41 -5.50 -17.45 -2.89
C GLY A 41 -5.53 -18.97 -2.99
N GLY A 42 -5.74 -19.53 -4.20
CA GLY A 42 -5.73 -20.97 -4.46
C GLY A 42 -4.33 -21.56 -4.62
N ASP A 43 -4.29 -22.78 -5.17
CA ASP A 43 -3.08 -23.55 -5.40
C ASP A 43 -2.95 -23.92 -6.89
N VAL A 44 -1.73 -24.21 -7.35
CA VAL A 44 -1.45 -24.79 -8.67
C VAL A 44 -0.33 -25.82 -8.56
N VAL A 45 -0.38 -26.86 -9.38
CA VAL A 45 0.71 -27.84 -9.53
C VAL A 45 1.16 -27.81 -10.97
N MET A 46 2.37 -27.33 -11.20
CA MET A 46 2.99 -27.28 -12.53
C MET A 46 4.00 -28.42 -12.63
N GLY A 47 3.98 -29.15 -13.75
CA GLY A 47 4.83 -30.31 -13.96
C GLY A 47 5.64 -30.23 -15.24
N CYS A 48 6.89 -30.68 -15.16
CA CYS A 48 7.66 -31.12 -16.33
C CYS A 48 8.02 -32.59 -16.20
N ARG A 49 8.02 -33.28 -17.33
CA ARG A 49 8.47 -34.65 -17.47
C ARG A 49 9.88 -34.65 -18.02
N PHE A 50 10.75 -35.50 -17.47
CA PHE A 50 12.09 -35.69 -17.97
C PHE A 50 12.35 -37.16 -18.31
N GLN A 51 13.17 -37.38 -19.33
CA GLN A 51 13.58 -38.70 -19.77
C GLN A 51 15.07 -38.70 -20.16
N PRO A 52 15.81 -39.80 -19.90
CA PRO A 52 15.39 -40.98 -19.14
C PRO A 52 15.13 -40.68 -17.66
N LYS A 53 14.44 -41.60 -16.96
CA LYS A 53 14.12 -41.45 -15.55
C LYS A 53 15.40 -41.68 -14.73
N SER A 54 15.65 -40.85 -13.72
CA SER A 54 16.76 -41.07 -12.78
C SER A 54 16.53 -42.33 -11.95
N SER A 55 17.55 -43.19 -11.86
CA SER A 55 17.53 -44.42 -11.07
C SER A 55 17.66 -44.15 -9.57
N ASP A 56 18.36 -43.08 -9.18
CA ASP A 56 18.44 -42.57 -7.81
C ASP A 56 18.30 -41.03 -7.79
N PRO A 57 17.06 -40.51 -7.60
CA PRO A 57 16.79 -39.08 -7.49
C PRO A 57 17.50 -38.38 -6.32
N SER A 58 18.08 -39.13 -5.38
CA SER A 58 18.78 -38.58 -4.21
C SER A 58 20.29 -38.41 -4.42
N ALA A 59 20.87 -38.95 -5.50
CA ALA A 59 22.32 -38.91 -5.74
C ALA A 59 22.73 -37.98 -6.89
N ASP A 60 21.97 -37.97 -8.00
CA ASP A 60 22.36 -37.32 -9.26
C ASP A 60 21.19 -36.59 -9.95
N LEU A 61 20.40 -35.84 -9.17
CA LEU A 61 19.25 -35.09 -9.69
C LEU A 61 19.17 -33.70 -9.07
N LYS A 62 19.18 -32.69 -9.93
CA LYS A 62 18.94 -31.30 -9.57
C LYS A 62 17.74 -30.76 -10.33
N VAL A 63 16.79 -30.20 -9.60
CA VAL A 63 15.57 -29.60 -10.14
C VAL A 63 15.51 -28.16 -9.70
N THR A 64 15.46 -27.25 -10.67
CA THR A 64 15.37 -25.82 -10.40
C THR A 64 14.15 -25.24 -11.11
N TRP A 65 13.36 -24.47 -10.36
CA TRP A 65 12.25 -23.69 -10.88
C TRP A 65 12.60 -22.20 -10.80
N HIS A 66 12.54 -21.54 -11.94
CA HIS A 66 12.69 -20.08 -12.03
C HIS A 66 11.39 -19.46 -12.48
N TRP A 67 11.12 -18.26 -12.01
CA TRP A 67 10.16 -17.35 -12.61
C TRP A 67 10.96 -16.38 -13.47
N ILE A 68 10.69 -16.35 -14.77
CA ILE A 68 11.49 -15.63 -15.76
C ILE A 68 10.70 -14.45 -16.33
N LYS A 69 11.36 -13.29 -16.34
CA LYS A 69 10.97 -12.11 -17.11
C LYS A 69 12.13 -11.70 -18.03
N PRO A 70 11.87 -10.94 -19.10
CA PRO A 70 12.93 -10.52 -20.04
C PRO A 70 14.12 -9.80 -19.39
N GLU A 71 13.93 -9.18 -18.22
CA GLU A 71 14.91 -8.33 -17.54
C GLU A 71 15.42 -8.91 -16.19
N SER A 72 14.81 -9.98 -15.70
CA SER A 72 15.22 -10.64 -14.44
C SER A 72 14.69 -12.07 -14.37
N ASP A 73 15.49 -12.93 -13.77
CA ASP A 73 15.10 -14.25 -13.30
C ASP A 73 15.01 -14.26 -11.77
N ARG A 74 14.01 -14.96 -11.26
CA ARG A 74 13.78 -15.14 -9.82
C ARG A 74 13.75 -16.63 -9.54
N GLU A 75 14.68 -17.12 -8.75
CA GLU A 75 14.68 -18.51 -8.32
C GLU A 75 13.49 -18.75 -7.37
N VAL A 76 12.61 -19.68 -7.76
CA VAL A 76 11.38 -20.02 -7.04
C VAL A 76 11.67 -21.16 -6.08
N TYR A 77 12.37 -22.18 -6.57
CA TYR A 77 12.68 -23.39 -5.83
C TYR A 77 13.91 -24.08 -6.41
N GLN A 78 14.73 -24.68 -5.54
CA GLN A 78 15.86 -25.51 -5.95
C GLN A 78 15.94 -26.75 -5.07
N MET A 79 16.10 -27.91 -5.70
CA MET A 79 16.48 -29.16 -5.05
C MET A 79 17.77 -29.67 -5.67
N ASN A 80 18.71 -30.07 -4.83
CA ASN A 80 19.96 -30.69 -5.24
C ASN A 80 20.19 -31.97 -4.44
N ASN A 81 20.20 -33.14 -5.10
CA ASN A 81 20.49 -34.44 -4.48
C ASN A 81 19.66 -34.70 -3.21
N GLY A 82 18.34 -34.45 -3.31
CA GLY A 82 17.40 -34.59 -2.19
C GLY A 82 17.46 -33.49 -1.12
N ALA A 83 18.45 -32.59 -1.14
CA ALA A 83 18.47 -31.41 -0.28
C ALA A 83 17.65 -30.27 -0.90
N GLU A 84 16.60 -29.84 -0.20
CA GLU A 84 15.70 -28.78 -0.66
C GLU A 84 16.14 -27.40 -0.16
N ARG A 85 16.07 -26.40 -1.04
CA ARG A 85 16.30 -24.99 -0.71
C ARG A 85 15.14 -24.14 -1.25
N SER A 86 14.47 -23.43 -0.35
CA SER A 86 13.53 -22.36 -0.75
C SER A 86 14.34 -21.12 -1.13
N ALA A 87 14.16 -20.65 -2.37
CA ALA A 87 15.11 -19.78 -3.02
C ALA A 87 14.92 -18.27 -2.74
N SER A 88 13.67 -17.80 -2.63
CA SER A 88 13.35 -16.38 -2.45
C SER A 88 12.34 -16.14 -1.30
N PRO A 89 12.47 -15.04 -0.51
CA PRO A 89 11.61 -14.76 0.66
C PRO A 89 10.10 -14.78 0.35
N GLU A 90 9.72 -14.36 -0.85
CA GLU A 90 8.34 -14.27 -1.33
C GLU A 90 7.66 -15.62 -1.61
N TYR A 91 8.43 -16.69 -1.85
CA TYR A 91 7.95 -18.05 -2.09
C TYR A 91 8.08 -18.93 -0.84
N GLN A 92 8.72 -18.43 0.22
CA GLN A 92 8.93 -19.15 1.46
C GLN A 92 7.61 -19.66 2.06
N GLY A 93 7.57 -20.98 2.30
CA GLY A 93 6.38 -21.67 2.83
C GLY A 93 5.20 -21.78 1.86
N ARG A 94 5.33 -21.35 0.60
CA ARG A 94 4.29 -21.45 -0.44
C ARG A 94 4.60 -22.49 -1.52
N VAL A 95 5.88 -22.80 -1.72
CA VAL A 95 6.35 -23.75 -2.74
C VAL A 95 6.74 -25.10 -2.13
N ARG A 96 6.48 -26.17 -2.86
CA ARG A 96 6.92 -27.53 -2.53
C ARG A 96 7.10 -28.35 -3.79
N LEU A 97 8.21 -29.06 -3.91
CA LEU A 97 8.38 -30.09 -4.94
C LEU A 97 7.72 -31.39 -4.48
N LEU A 98 7.01 -32.05 -5.40
CA LEU A 98 6.42 -33.37 -5.19
C LEU A 98 7.49 -34.43 -5.44
N THR A 99 8.31 -34.68 -4.42
CA THR A 99 9.51 -35.54 -4.53
C THR A 99 9.18 -36.99 -4.86
N GLU A 100 7.99 -37.45 -4.49
CA GLU A 100 7.45 -38.78 -4.81
C GLU A 100 7.27 -39.01 -6.32
N GLU A 101 7.02 -37.94 -7.09
CA GLU A 101 6.79 -38.00 -8.54
C GLU A 101 8.12 -38.08 -9.33
N LEU A 102 9.25 -37.72 -8.71
CA LEU A 102 10.56 -37.69 -9.37
C LEU A 102 11.00 -39.07 -9.87
N ARG A 103 10.66 -40.14 -9.13
CA ARG A 103 10.94 -41.53 -9.52
C ARG A 103 10.23 -41.92 -10.81
N GLU A 104 9.12 -41.26 -11.11
CA GLU A 104 8.36 -41.46 -12.34
C GLU A 104 8.81 -40.54 -13.49
N GLY A 105 9.88 -39.77 -13.28
CA GLY A 105 10.39 -38.81 -14.26
C GLY A 105 9.62 -37.51 -14.27
N TRP A 106 9.02 -37.10 -13.15
CA TRP A 106 8.22 -35.87 -13.04
C TRP A 106 8.80 -34.90 -12.02
N ALA A 107 9.14 -33.71 -12.48
CA ALA A 107 9.45 -32.56 -11.63
C ALA A 107 8.18 -31.72 -11.47
N LYS A 108 7.37 -31.99 -10.44
CA LYS A 108 6.13 -31.26 -10.17
C LYS A 108 6.28 -30.29 -9.00
N LEU A 109 6.04 -29.00 -9.25
CA LEU A 109 6.05 -27.93 -8.25
C LEU A 109 4.63 -27.55 -7.86
N LYS A 110 4.29 -27.72 -6.58
CA LYS A 110 3.09 -27.14 -5.98
C LYS A 110 3.40 -25.73 -5.48
N LEU A 111 2.64 -24.74 -5.97
CA LEU A 111 2.63 -23.37 -5.47
C LEU A 111 1.27 -23.07 -4.83
N SER A 112 1.28 -22.68 -3.57
CA SER A 112 0.08 -22.48 -2.74
C SER A 112 -0.11 -21.02 -2.36
N ARG A 113 -1.34 -20.62 -2.01
CA ARG A 113 -1.68 -19.22 -1.65
C ARG A 113 -1.24 -18.25 -2.75
N LEU A 114 -1.76 -18.48 -3.95
CA LEU A 114 -1.42 -17.71 -5.15
C LEU A 114 -1.74 -16.23 -4.99
N ARG A 115 -0.81 -15.39 -5.43
CA ARG A 115 -0.93 -13.93 -5.52
C ARG A 115 -0.99 -13.53 -7.00
N ILE A 116 -1.56 -12.37 -7.29
CA ILE A 116 -1.65 -11.87 -8.68
C ILE A 116 -0.25 -11.79 -9.34
N ASN A 117 0.76 -11.32 -8.60
CA ASN A 117 2.15 -11.22 -9.09
C ASN A 117 2.86 -12.57 -9.29
N ASP A 118 2.28 -13.69 -8.87
CA ASP A 118 2.83 -15.00 -9.21
C ASP A 118 2.56 -15.35 -10.69
N SER A 119 1.65 -14.63 -11.36
CA SER A 119 1.43 -14.76 -12.81
C SER A 119 2.70 -14.47 -13.59
N GLY A 120 2.93 -15.20 -14.66
CA GLY A 120 4.11 -15.05 -15.51
C GLY A 120 4.60 -16.38 -16.06
N THR A 121 5.84 -16.38 -16.53
CA THR A 121 6.45 -17.56 -17.14
C THR A 121 7.39 -18.22 -16.14
N TYR A 122 7.16 -19.49 -15.86
CA TYR A 122 8.02 -20.34 -15.05
C TYR A 122 8.89 -21.20 -15.97
N GLN A 123 10.14 -21.43 -15.59
CA GLN A 123 11.05 -22.36 -16.25
C GLN A 123 11.36 -23.49 -15.28
N CYS A 124 11.12 -24.72 -15.71
CA CYS A 124 11.58 -25.91 -15.01
C CYS A 124 12.83 -26.43 -15.71
N LEU A 125 13.95 -26.39 -15.00
CA LEU A 125 15.25 -26.91 -15.39
C LEU A 125 15.50 -28.20 -14.60
N VAL A 126 15.80 -29.29 -15.32
CA VAL A 126 16.20 -30.56 -14.71
C VAL A 126 17.61 -30.89 -15.20
N GLU A 127 18.49 -31.21 -14.26
CA GLU A 127 19.88 -31.58 -14.51
C GLU A 127 20.14 -32.96 -13.89
N THR A 128 20.74 -33.85 -14.66
CA THR A 128 21.16 -35.20 -14.26
C THR A 128 22.57 -35.48 -14.78
N ALA A 129 23.15 -36.62 -14.40
CA ALA A 129 24.41 -37.08 -14.99
C ALA A 129 24.34 -37.28 -16.52
N GLU A 130 23.14 -37.49 -17.07
CA GLU A 130 22.91 -37.76 -18.50
C GLU A 130 22.79 -36.47 -19.32
N GLY A 131 22.46 -35.35 -18.67
CA GLY A 131 22.35 -34.04 -19.30
C GLY A 131 21.44 -33.07 -18.55
N ALA A 132 21.21 -31.92 -19.17
CA ALA A 132 20.32 -30.88 -18.67
C ALA A 132 19.44 -30.35 -19.79
N ASP A 133 18.15 -30.17 -19.52
CA ASP A 133 17.19 -29.53 -20.42
C ASP A 133 16.15 -28.76 -19.58
N TYR A 134 15.44 -27.84 -20.22
CA TYR A 134 14.40 -27.05 -19.57
C TYR A 134 13.18 -26.85 -20.46
N LYS A 135 12.05 -26.54 -19.83
CA LYS A 135 10.86 -26.01 -20.51
C LYS A 135 10.20 -24.90 -19.73
N THR A 136 9.44 -24.09 -20.44
CA THR A 136 8.72 -22.95 -19.90
C THR A 136 7.22 -23.22 -19.82
N ILE A 137 6.58 -22.64 -18.81
CA ILE A 137 5.17 -22.82 -18.47
C ILE A 137 4.61 -21.44 -18.11
N ALA A 138 3.51 -21.04 -18.73
CA ALA A 138 2.80 -19.81 -18.37
C ALA A 138 1.79 -20.08 -17.23
N LEU A 139 1.78 -19.22 -16.22
CA LEU A 139 0.78 -19.20 -15.16
C LEU A 139 -0.04 -17.92 -15.22
N SER A 140 -1.36 -18.06 -15.30
CA SER A 140 -2.33 -16.97 -15.18
C SER A 140 -3.08 -17.09 -13.86
N VAL A 141 -2.92 -16.10 -12.96
CA VAL A 141 -3.69 -16.02 -11.73
C VAL A 141 -4.85 -15.05 -11.93
N VAL A 142 -6.08 -15.55 -11.81
CA VAL A 142 -7.32 -14.78 -11.97
C VAL A 142 -8.04 -14.61 -10.64
N ALA A 143 -8.72 -13.49 -10.46
CA ALA A 143 -9.62 -13.28 -9.33
C ALA A 143 -11.01 -12.94 -9.88
N PRO A 144 -12.00 -13.85 -9.76
CA PRO A 144 -13.38 -13.54 -10.13
C PRO A 144 -13.84 -12.27 -9.42
N TYR A 145 -14.68 -11.47 -10.08
CA TYR A 145 -15.18 -10.25 -9.45
C TYR A 145 -16.02 -10.61 -8.22
N THR A 146 -16.10 -9.74 -7.22
CA THR A 146 -16.96 -9.95 -6.05
C THR A 146 -18.44 -9.67 -6.38
N ALA A 147 -19.34 -9.95 -5.43
CA ALA A 147 -20.75 -9.58 -5.60
C ALA A 147 -20.85 -8.07 -5.81
N VAL A 148 -21.56 -7.66 -6.87
CA VAL A 148 -21.65 -6.25 -7.25
C VAL A 148 -22.39 -5.48 -6.16
N THR A 149 -21.68 -4.56 -5.52
CA THR A 149 -22.24 -3.63 -4.55
C THR A 149 -22.93 -2.50 -5.30
N LYS A 150 -24.21 -2.27 -4.99
CA LYS A 150 -25.02 -1.22 -5.61
C LYS A 150 -25.35 -0.12 -4.61
N ARG A 151 -25.23 1.15 -5.03
CA ARG A 151 -25.64 2.33 -4.25
C ARG A 151 -26.48 3.25 -5.11
N LEU A 152 -27.45 3.89 -4.47
CA LEU A 152 -28.39 4.82 -5.11
C LEU A 152 -28.48 6.07 -4.23
N GLU A 153 -28.15 7.22 -4.80
CA GLU A 153 -28.08 8.50 -4.09
C GLU A 153 -28.77 9.58 -4.92
N ARG A 154 -29.61 10.42 -4.28
CA ARG A 154 -30.21 11.58 -4.97
C ARG A 154 -29.14 12.65 -5.19
N THR A 155 -29.14 13.30 -6.35
CA THR A 155 -28.20 14.39 -6.63
C THR A 155 -28.50 15.61 -5.74
N ALA A 156 -27.50 16.47 -5.55
CA ALA A 156 -27.66 17.69 -4.76
C ALA A 156 -28.70 18.66 -5.38
N GLU A 157 -28.85 18.65 -6.71
CA GLU A 157 -29.88 19.43 -7.41
C GLU A 157 -31.30 18.87 -7.20
N GLY A 158 -31.42 17.61 -6.78
CA GLY A 158 -32.68 16.97 -6.39
C GLY A 158 -33.47 16.35 -7.54
N ASP A 159 -33.14 16.65 -8.79
CA ASP A 159 -33.80 16.16 -10.00
C ASP A 159 -33.22 14.83 -10.53
N GLY A 160 -31.97 14.52 -10.20
CA GLY A 160 -31.26 13.32 -10.65
C GLY A 160 -30.99 12.29 -9.55
N VAL A 161 -30.58 11.10 -10.01
CA VAL A 161 -30.19 9.96 -9.17
C VAL A 161 -28.87 9.39 -9.68
N LEU A 162 -27.89 9.26 -8.78
CA LEU A 162 -26.60 8.63 -9.05
C LEU A 162 -26.68 7.14 -8.73
N LEU A 163 -26.55 6.31 -9.76
CA LEU A 163 -26.43 4.85 -9.63
C LEU A 163 -24.95 4.48 -9.63
N THR A 164 -24.52 3.74 -8.61
CA THR A 164 -23.13 3.28 -8.48
C THR A 164 -23.08 1.77 -8.40
N CYS A 165 -22.32 1.14 -9.30
CA CYS A 165 -21.90 -0.26 -9.22
C CYS A 165 -20.44 -0.34 -8.84
N GLN A 166 -20.12 -1.20 -7.88
CA GLN A 166 -18.75 -1.46 -7.46
C GLN A 166 -18.50 -2.96 -7.34
N SER A 167 -17.39 -3.43 -7.89
CA SER A 167 -16.92 -4.80 -7.68
C SER A 167 -15.40 -4.87 -7.75
N GLU A 168 -14.81 -5.90 -7.15
CA GLU A 168 -13.37 -6.12 -7.05
C GLU A 168 -12.97 -7.44 -7.68
N GLY A 169 -11.96 -7.44 -8.57
CA GLY A 169 -11.51 -8.64 -9.29
C GLY A 169 -10.24 -8.41 -10.10
N TYR A 170 -9.75 -9.45 -10.77
CA TYR A 170 -8.58 -9.42 -11.66
C TYR A 170 -8.74 -10.43 -12.81
N PRO A 171 -8.42 -10.08 -14.07
CA PRO A 171 -7.83 -8.83 -14.54
C PRO A 171 -8.82 -7.66 -14.53
N LYS A 172 -8.35 -6.45 -14.87
CA LYS A 172 -9.19 -5.24 -14.97
C LYS A 172 -10.36 -5.48 -15.94
N SER A 173 -11.58 -5.18 -15.50
CA SER A 173 -12.81 -5.32 -16.26
C SER A 173 -13.41 -3.97 -16.64
N SER A 174 -14.10 -3.94 -17.78
CA SER A 174 -14.95 -2.83 -18.20
C SER A 174 -16.38 -3.05 -17.70
N VAL A 175 -17.13 -1.96 -17.54
CA VAL A 175 -18.54 -2.03 -17.12
C VAL A 175 -19.44 -1.50 -18.24
N VAL A 176 -20.43 -2.29 -18.61
CA VAL A 176 -21.46 -1.92 -19.59
C VAL A 176 -22.78 -1.70 -18.86
N TRP A 177 -23.40 -0.54 -19.07
CA TRP A 177 -24.73 -0.25 -18.54
C TRP A 177 -25.78 -0.43 -19.62
N GLN A 178 -26.92 -1.01 -19.25
CA GLN A 178 -28.07 -1.21 -20.12
C GLN A 178 -29.36 -0.78 -19.43
N ASP A 179 -30.28 -0.19 -20.19
CA ASP A 179 -31.66 0.04 -19.76
C ASP A 179 -32.54 -1.21 -19.96
N GLU A 180 -33.84 -1.06 -19.74
CA GLU A 180 -34.82 -2.14 -19.94
C GLU A 180 -34.92 -2.61 -21.39
N ASN A 181 -34.64 -1.71 -22.35
CA ASN A 181 -34.63 -1.97 -23.78
C ASN A 181 -33.28 -2.52 -24.27
N LEU A 182 -32.36 -2.87 -23.35
CA LEU A 182 -31.01 -3.36 -23.63
C LEU A 182 -30.09 -2.34 -24.34
N GLN A 183 -30.48 -1.07 -24.38
CA GLN A 183 -29.66 -0.01 -24.97
C GLN A 183 -28.47 0.31 -24.07
N ARG A 184 -27.28 0.44 -24.69
CA ARG A 184 -26.07 0.75 -23.94
C ARG A 184 -26.03 2.22 -23.52
N LEU A 185 -25.81 2.45 -22.24
CA LEU A 185 -25.74 3.78 -21.65
C LEU A 185 -24.30 4.18 -21.38
N ARG A 186 -24.04 5.50 -21.40
CA ARG A 186 -22.74 6.06 -21.01
C ARG A 186 -22.65 6.20 -19.50
N ALA A 187 -21.53 5.77 -18.94
CA ALA A 187 -21.24 5.83 -17.52
C ALA A 187 -19.77 6.17 -17.29
N ASN A 188 -19.48 6.76 -16.13
CA ASN A 188 -18.15 7.06 -15.68
C ASN A 188 -17.60 5.85 -14.92
N THR A 189 -16.59 5.18 -15.49
CA THR A 189 -15.99 4.00 -14.87
C THR A 189 -14.56 4.29 -14.44
N THR A 190 -14.28 4.16 -13.14
CA THR A 190 -12.95 4.26 -12.55
C THR A 190 -12.48 2.88 -12.10
N SER A 191 -11.16 2.68 -12.08
CA SER A 191 -10.54 1.45 -11.65
C SER A 191 -9.31 1.76 -10.81
N GLU A 192 -9.29 1.28 -9.58
CA GLU A 192 -8.22 1.51 -8.61
C GLU A 192 -7.56 0.17 -8.25
N PRO A 193 -6.22 0.09 -8.19
CA PRO A 193 -5.55 -1.08 -7.65
C PRO A 193 -5.80 -1.19 -6.14
N THR A 194 -6.03 -2.40 -5.66
CA THR A 194 -6.16 -2.74 -4.25
C THR A 194 -4.82 -3.22 -3.68
N PRO A 195 -4.62 -3.26 -2.35
CA PRO A 195 -3.35 -3.70 -1.74
C PRO A 195 -2.90 -5.11 -2.16
N ASP A 196 -3.85 -6.00 -2.47
CA ASP A 196 -3.57 -7.36 -2.96
C ASP A 196 -3.56 -7.46 -4.50
N GLN A 197 -3.41 -6.32 -5.17
CA GLN A 197 -3.21 -6.17 -6.61
C GLN A 197 -4.41 -6.60 -7.48
N ARG A 198 -5.60 -6.72 -6.89
CA ARG A 198 -6.86 -6.76 -7.65
C ARG A 198 -7.28 -5.35 -8.07
N TYR A 199 -8.25 -5.23 -8.97
CA TYR A 199 -8.87 -3.97 -9.35
C TYR A 199 -10.22 -3.80 -8.69
N LYS A 200 -10.37 -2.71 -7.96
CA LYS A 200 -11.67 -2.17 -7.54
C LYS A 200 -12.21 -1.30 -8.65
N VAL A 201 -13.26 -1.78 -9.31
CA VAL A 201 -13.88 -1.10 -10.44
C VAL A 201 -15.21 -0.50 -9.98
N THR A 202 -15.30 0.82 -10.09
CA THR A 202 -16.49 1.61 -9.72
C THR A 202 -17.05 2.26 -10.97
N SER A 203 -18.32 2.02 -11.26
CA SER A 203 -19.00 2.62 -12.41
C SER A 203 -20.23 3.39 -11.95
N GLN A 204 -20.37 4.62 -12.43
CA GLN A 204 -21.38 5.56 -12.00
C GLN A 204 -22.12 6.16 -13.19
N MET A 205 -23.45 6.24 -13.07
CA MET A 205 -24.29 6.92 -14.05
C MET A 205 -25.35 7.77 -13.36
N ARG A 206 -25.76 8.86 -14.01
CA ARG A 206 -26.86 9.72 -13.56
C ARG A 206 -28.09 9.44 -14.41
N VAL A 207 -29.23 9.27 -13.75
CA VAL A 207 -30.56 9.09 -14.37
C VAL A 207 -31.54 10.08 -13.77
N SER A 208 -32.68 10.31 -14.42
CA SER A 208 -33.71 11.17 -13.85
C SER A 208 -34.37 10.49 -12.65
N SER A 209 -34.71 11.26 -11.62
CA SER A 209 -35.50 10.75 -10.49
C SER A 209 -36.94 10.38 -10.87
N SER A 210 -37.40 10.82 -12.04
CA SER A 210 -38.69 10.44 -12.62
C SER A 210 -38.65 9.14 -13.44
N ASP A 211 -37.45 8.63 -13.75
CA ASP A 211 -37.30 7.45 -14.60
C ASP A 211 -37.83 6.21 -13.84
N ARG A 212 -38.73 5.47 -14.49
CA ARG A 212 -39.28 4.22 -13.95
C ARG A 212 -38.60 2.98 -14.52
N ASP A 213 -37.51 3.18 -15.24
CA ASP A 213 -36.80 2.15 -15.98
C ASP A 213 -35.91 1.29 -15.07
N ARG A 214 -35.52 0.14 -15.62
CA ARG A 214 -34.62 -0.81 -14.98
C ARG A 214 -33.22 -0.71 -15.58
N TYR A 215 -32.24 -0.33 -14.77
CA TYR A 215 -30.85 -0.21 -15.21
C TYR A 215 -30.01 -1.39 -14.74
N THR A 216 -29.23 -2.00 -15.63
CA THR A 216 -28.34 -3.11 -15.30
C THR A 216 -26.91 -2.75 -15.65
N CYS A 217 -26.01 -2.84 -14.69
CA CYS A 217 -24.57 -2.77 -14.92
C CYS A 217 -24.02 -4.20 -15.07
N ASN A 218 -23.12 -4.42 -16.02
CA ASN A 218 -22.51 -5.72 -16.30
C ASN A 218 -20.99 -5.60 -16.45
N PHE A 219 -20.25 -6.40 -15.69
CA PHE A 219 -18.80 -6.49 -15.71
C PHE A 219 -18.37 -7.48 -16.80
N THR A 220 -17.54 -7.03 -17.74
CA THR A 220 -17.25 -7.79 -18.96
C THR A 220 -16.41 -9.05 -18.76
N ASN A 221 -15.66 -9.16 -17.66
CA ASN A 221 -14.67 -10.23 -17.49
C ASN A 221 -15.32 -11.54 -17.01
N ASP A 222 -16.31 -11.46 -16.14
CA ASP A 222 -16.98 -12.63 -15.57
C ASP A 222 -18.51 -12.58 -15.67
N GLY A 223 -19.06 -11.54 -16.31
CA GLY A 223 -20.50 -11.38 -16.54
C GLY A 223 -21.29 -11.04 -15.28
N ARG A 224 -20.63 -10.69 -14.18
CA ARG A 224 -21.33 -10.24 -12.97
C ARG A 224 -22.11 -8.98 -13.24
N SER A 225 -23.34 -8.95 -12.78
CA SER A 225 -24.24 -7.83 -13.00
C SER A 225 -25.04 -7.47 -11.77
N ALA A 226 -25.47 -6.22 -11.71
CA ALA A 226 -26.46 -5.76 -10.75
C ALA A 226 -27.51 -4.92 -11.46
N THR A 227 -28.75 -5.11 -11.02
CA THR A 227 -29.91 -4.39 -11.54
C THR A 227 -30.49 -3.45 -10.49
N PHE A 228 -30.71 -2.21 -10.91
CA PHE A 228 -31.38 -1.15 -10.16
C PHE A 228 -32.85 -1.09 -10.55
N ARG A 229 -33.69 -0.87 -9.54
CA ARG A 229 -35.10 -0.50 -9.70
C ARG A 229 -35.26 0.79 -8.91
N LEU A 230 -35.59 1.90 -9.57
CA LEU A 230 -35.77 3.16 -8.87
C LEU A 230 -37.05 3.10 -8.02
N PRO A 231 -36.97 3.33 -6.69
CA PRO A 231 -38.15 3.41 -5.84
C PRO A 231 -38.88 4.74 -6.07
N GLU A 232 -40.19 4.75 -5.78
CA GLU A 232 -41.07 5.91 -5.95
C GLU A 232 -40.68 7.10 -5.05
N GLU A 233 -40.09 6.81 -3.89
CA GLU A 233 -39.45 7.79 -3.01
C GLU A 233 -38.01 7.37 -2.71
N ILE A 234 -37.05 8.17 -3.15
CA ILE A 234 -35.63 8.00 -2.83
C ILE A 234 -35.36 8.73 -1.51
N PRO A 235 -34.82 8.06 -0.48
CA PRO A 235 -34.52 8.68 0.81
C PRO A 235 -33.67 9.93 0.61
N VAL A 236 -34.24 11.09 0.93
CA VAL A 236 -33.49 12.35 0.98
C VAL A 236 -32.53 12.25 2.16
N PRO A 237 -31.24 12.59 2.03
CA PRO A 237 -30.36 12.68 3.19
C PRO A 237 -30.98 13.69 4.16
N GLN A 238 -31.51 13.19 5.29
CA GLN A 238 -32.13 14.04 6.29
C GLN A 238 -31.04 14.91 6.91
N LYS A 239 -31.01 16.18 6.51
CA LYS A 239 -30.26 17.21 7.20
C LYS A 239 -30.84 17.32 8.60
N LYS A 240 -30.19 16.71 9.60
CA LYS A 240 -30.58 16.89 11.01
C LYS A 240 -30.49 18.38 11.32
N ASN A 241 -31.64 19.01 11.55
CA ASN A 241 -31.72 20.44 11.88
C ASN A 241 -31.11 20.69 13.27
N ASN A 242 -29.79 20.85 13.32
CA ASN A 242 -29.02 21.16 14.53
C ASN A 242 -29.32 22.56 15.10
N ALA A 243 -30.06 23.40 14.37
CA ALA A 243 -30.43 24.75 14.82
C ALA A 243 -31.21 24.74 16.15
N LEU A 244 -32.08 23.74 16.36
CA LEU A 244 -32.89 23.65 17.58
C LEU A 244 -32.05 23.28 18.81
N ILE A 245 -31.01 22.47 18.60
CA ILE A 245 -30.03 22.10 19.63
C ILE A 245 -29.14 23.29 19.98
N VAL A 246 -28.75 24.10 18.99
CA VAL A 246 -27.96 25.33 19.21
C VAL A 246 -28.77 26.39 19.98
N ILE A 247 -30.06 26.55 19.68
CA ILE A 247 -30.92 27.49 20.43
C ILE A 247 -31.09 27.05 21.89
N LEU A 248 -31.28 25.74 22.13
CA LEU A 248 -31.39 25.18 23.47
C LEU A 248 -30.06 25.32 24.26
N SER A 249 -28.91 25.10 23.62
CA SER A 249 -27.62 25.24 24.29
C SER A 249 -27.32 26.71 24.67
N ILE A 250 -27.65 27.67 23.82
CA ILE A 250 -27.51 29.11 24.13
C ILE A 250 -28.41 29.50 25.31
N GLY A 251 -29.67 29.03 25.35
CA GLY A 251 -30.59 29.30 26.45
C GLY A 251 -30.07 28.80 27.81
N VAL A 252 -29.47 27.60 27.83
CA VAL A 252 -28.87 27.03 29.05
C VAL A 252 -27.66 27.85 29.51
N VAL A 253 -26.79 28.27 28.59
CA VAL A 253 -25.62 29.09 28.94
C VAL A 253 -26.04 30.44 29.53
N VAL A 254 -27.05 31.10 28.95
CA VAL A 254 -27.58 32.37 29.48
C VAL A 254 -28.18 32.20 30.88
N ALA A 255 -28.87 31.08 31.15
CA ALA A 255 -29.41 30.77 32.47
C ALA A 255 -28.29 30.55 33.51
N VAL A 256 -27.22 29.83 33.14
CA VAL A 256 -26.08 29.58 34.03
C VAL A 256 -25.33 30.88 34.34
N VAL A 257 -25.09 31.73 33.34
CA VAL A 257 -24.41 33.01 33.50
C VAL A 257 -25.23 33.96 34.39
N SER A 258 -26.55 34.04 34.19
CA SER A 258 -27.41 34.89 35.01
C SER A 258 -27.45 34.45 36.48
N VAL A 259 -27.45 33.13 36.75
CA VAL A 259 -27.34 32.59 38.12
C VAL A 259 -25.96 32.87 38.74
N ALA A 260 -24.87 32.73 37.97
CA ALA A 260 -23.53 33.03 38.43
C ALA A 260 -23.34 34.52 38.78
N VAL A 261 -23.89 35.43 37.95
CA VAL A 261 -23.88 36.88 38.21
C VAL A 261 -24.68 37.22 39.47
N LEU A 262 -25.84 36.60 39.68
CA LEU A 262 -26.62 36.78 40.91
C LEU A 262 -25.87 36.31 42.16
N MET A 263 -25.16 35.19 42.08
CA MET A 263 -24.32 34.69 43.19
C MET A 263 -23.12 35.61 43.46
N TYR A 264 -22.50 36.14 42.40
CA TYR A 264 -21.40 37.08 42.49
C TYR A 264 -21.83 38.42 43.12
N LEU A 265 -22.98 38.97 42.71
CA LEU A 265 -23.53 40.20 43.28
C LEU A 265 -23.95 40.05 44.75
N ARG A 266 -24.33 38.85 45.19
CA ARG A 266 -24.61 38.56 46.60
C ARG A 266 -23.33 38.47 47.44
N ARG A 267 -22.22 37.99 46.88
CA ARG A 267 -20.90 37.99 47.55
C ARG A 267 -20.33 39.40 47.71
N LYS A 268 -20.61 40.30 46.77
CA LYS A 268 -20.08 41.68 46.77
C LYS A 268 -20.67 42.63 47.84
N LYS A 269 -21.69 42.23 48.61
CA LYS A 269 -22.22 43.03 49.74
C LYS A 269 -21.45 42.87 51.06
N GLY A 270 -20.43 42.02 51.13
CA GLY A 270 -19.54 41.91 52.28
C GLY A 270 -18.09 42.13 51.86
N VAL A 271 -17.44 43.14 52.48
CA VAL A 271 -16.00 43.44 52.44
C VAL A 271 -15.54 44.38 51.30
N GLN A 272 -15.11 45.58 51.72
CA GLN A 272 -14.47 46.62 50.93
C GLN A 272 -13.17 47.05 51.64
N ILE A 273 -11.99 46.80 51.04
CA ILE A 273 -10.73 47.55 51.23
C ILE A 273 -9.95 47.51 49.88
N ASP A 274 -9.51 48.70 49.44
CA ASP A 274 -8.64 49.09 48.29
C ASP A 274 -7.23 48.42 48.35
N LYS A 275 -6.39 48.26 47.31
CA LYS A 275 -6.28 48.78 45.93
C LYS A 275 -5.24 47.94 45.15
N ASP A 276 -5.27 48.12 43.82
CA ASP A 276 -4.23 47.84 42.81
C ASP A 276 -3.96 46.37 42.43
N ASN A 277 -4.61 45.92 41.34
CA ASN A 277 -3.92 45.46 40.13
C ASN A 277 -4.93 45.15 39.01
N GLU A 278 -4.46 45.45 37.80
CA GLU A 278 -5.13 45.38 36.52
C GLU A 278 -4.91 43.98 35.91
N GLU A 279 -5.95 43.16 35.77
CA GLU A 279 -6.00 41.91 34.96
C GLU A 279 -7.37 41.21 35.22
N GLU A 280 -8.03 40.43 34.38
CA GLU A 280 -7.71 39.80 33.10
C GLU A 280 -9.04 39.29 32.52
N ARG A 281 -9.19 39.34 31.20
CA ARG A 281 -10.35 38.76 30.52
C ARG A 281 -10.06 37.27 30.32
N THR A 282 -10.69 36.39 31.09
CA THR A 282 -10.48 34.93 31.08
C THR A 282 -10.46 34.33 29.67
N ILE A 283 -9.28 33.87 29.27
CA ILE A 283 -8.93 33.11 28.08
C ILE A 283 -9.48 31.68 28.24
N PRO A 284 -10.02 31.02 27.19
CA PRO A 284 -10.31 29.58 27.27
C PRO A 284 -9.02 28.85 27.59
N ASN A 285 -9.02 28.00 28.62
CA ASN A 285 -7.82 27.34 29.15
C ASN A 285 -7.02 26.65 28.01
N GLU A 286 -5.96 27.31 27.50
CA GLU A 286 -5.26 26.93 26.27
C GLU A 286 -4.61 25.54 26.41
N ASP A 287 -4.11 25.22 27.60
CA ASP A 287 -3.58 23.91 27.94
C ASP A 287 -4.61 22.77 27.77
N ALA A 288 -5.90 23.06 27.99
CA ALA A 288 -6.95 22.05 27.86
C ALA A 288 -7.27 21.74 26.38
N MET A 289 -7.14 22.73 25.50
CA MET A 289 -7.34 22.54 24.05
C MET A 289 -6.19 21.71 23.45
N GLU A 290 -4.95 22.05 23.79
CA GLU A 290 -3.76 21.35 23.29
C GLU A 290 -3.77 19.87 23.73
N GLU A 291 -4.12 19.60 24.99
CA GLU A 291 -4.19 18.22 25.51
C GLU A 291 -5.31 17.40 24.85
N ASN A 292 -6.47 18.01 24.57
CA ASN A 292 -7.54 17.32 23.82
C ASN A 292 -7.09 16.94 22.41
N LEU A 293 -6.37 17.84 21.73
CA LEU A 293 -5.83 17.61 20.40
C LEU A 293 -4.77 16.51 20.41
N ARG A 294 -3.88 16.52 21.42
CA ARG A 294 -2.87 15.49 21.64
C ARG A 294 -3.48 14.12 21.83
N VAL A 295 -4.49 13.99 22.69
CA VAL A 295 -5.20 12.72 22.94
C VAL A 295 -5.87 12.22 21.66
N PHE A 296 -6.49 13.12 20.89
CA PHE A 296 -7.10 12.78 19.61
C PHE A 296 -6.08 12.25 18.60
N LEU A 297 -4.99 12.98 18.38
CA LEU A 297 -3.94 12.62 17.41
C LEU A 297 -3.26 11.31 17.78
N LYS A 298 -2.92 11.11 19.07
CA LYS A 298 -2.35 9.83 19.54
C LYS A 298 -3.28 8.67 19.26
N LYS A 299 -4.57 8.81 19.58
CA LYS A 299 -5.57 7.77 19.32
C LYS A 299 -5.70 7.46 17.83
N HIS A 300 -5.76 8.49 16.98
CA HIS A 300 -5.89 8.34 15.54
C HIS A 300 -4.67 7.59 14.95
N TYR A 301 -3.46 8.00 15.31
CA TYR A 301 -2.23 7.38 14.82
C TYR A 301 -2.00 5.98 15.40
N SER A 302 -2.34 5.70 16.66
CA SER A 302 -2.26 4.34 17.19
C SER A 302 -3.22 3.37 16.49
N GLN A 303 -4.36 3.84 15.98
CA GLN A 303 -5.27 3.01 15.17
C GLN A 303 -4.74 2.76 13.76
N PHE A 304 -4.12 3.77 13.13
CA PHE A 304 -3.62 3.67 11.75
C PHE A 304 -2.24 3.00 11.63
N PHE A 305 -1.39 3.19 12.63
CA PHE A 305 0.00 2.72 12.62
C PHE A 305 0.26 1.60 13.65
N GLY A 306 -0.72 1.17 14.43
CA GLY A 306 -0.53 0.23 15.56
C GLY A 306 -0.44 -1.26 15.21
N GLU A 307 -0.79 -1.71 14.00
CA GLU A 307 -0.86 -3.15 13.69
C GLU A 307 0.42 -3.75 13.09
N ASP A 308 1.37 -2.95 12.56
CA ASP A 308 2.56 -3.47 11.83
C ASP A 308 3.93 -2.97 12.34
N VAL A 309 3.95 -2.02 13.29
CA VAL A 309 5.18 -1.27 13.61
C VAL A 309 6.16 -2.00 14.52
N GLY A 310 5.69 -2.85 15.44
CA GLY A 310 6.59 -3.56 16.38
C GLY A 310 7.64 -4.45 15.71
N ARG A 311 7.38 -4.95 14.49
CA ARG A 311 8.36 -5.73 13.70
C ARG A 311 9.26 -4.85 12.81
N SER A 312 8.72 -3.76 12.26
CA SER A 312 9.44 -2.83 11.37
C SER A 312 10.45 -1.96 12.12
N TRP A 313 10.11 -1.54 13.34
CA TRP A 313 11.02 -0.82 14.25
C TRP A 313 12.30 -1.63 14.56
N GLY A 314 12.18 -2.94 14.76
CA GLY A 314 13.29 -3.80 15.20
C GLY A 314 14.43 -3.91 14.19
N ALA A 315 14.13 -4.07 12.89
CA ALA A 315 15.16 -4.26 11.87
C ALA A 315 15.66 -2.94 11.27
N PHE A 316 14.76 -2.03 10.88
CA PHE A 316 15.15 -0.80 10.22
C PHE A 316 15.53 0.32 11.19
N GLY A 317 14.82 0.45 12.32
CA GLY A 317 14.96 1.58 13.25
C GLY A 317 16.18 1.54 14.17
N LEU A 318 16.54 0.36 14.69
CA LEU A 318 17.66 0.19 15.64
C LEU A 318 19.00 -0.18 15.00
N GLU A 319 19.00 -0.98 13.93
CA GLU A 319 20.25 -1.49 13.33
C GLU A 319 20.64 -0.74 12.05
N GLU A 320 19.70 -0.39 11.15
CA GLU A 320 20.07 0.22 9.86
C GLU A 320 20.08 1.74 9.84
N LEU A 321 19.09 2.40 10.47
CA LEU A 321 18.88 3.83 10.35
C LEU A 321 20.07 4.70 10.81
N PRO A 322 20.73 4.43 11.95
CA PRO A 322 21.91 5.19 12.37
C PRO A 322 23.09 5.14 11.38
N HIS A 323 23.19 4.07 10.59
CA HIS A 323 24.27 3.90 9.60
C HIS A 323 23.93 4.53 8.25
N LYS A 324 22.66 4.76 7.95
CA LYS A 324 22.18 5.32 6.66
C LYS A 324 21.93 6.82 6.72
N LEU A 325 21.78 7.38 7.92
CA LEU A 325 21.50 8.80 8.13
C LEU A 325 22.78 9.62 8.13
N GLN A 326 22.90 10.52 7.15
CA GLN A 326 24.10 11.34 6.95
C GLN A 326 23.72 12.83 6.88
N ASN A 327 24.64 13.70 7.27
CA ASN A 327 24.52 15.13 6.97
C ASN A 327 24.86 15.41 5.48
N ASN A 328 24.79 16.68 5.07
CA ASN A 328 25.14 17.09 3.71
C ASN A 328 26.58 16.79 3.28
N GLU A 329 27.49 16.65 4.24
CA GLU A 329 28.92 16.35 4.05
C GLU A 329 29.20 14.84 4.00
N GLY A 330 28.18 13.99 4.14
CA GLY A 330 28.29 12.53 4.11
C GLY A 330 28.72 11.92 5.45
N GLN A 331 28.76 12.69 6.53
CA GLN A 331 29.09 12.20 7.87
C GLN A 331 27.86 11.59 8.53
N ALA A 332 28.03 10.44 9.19
CA ALA A 332 26.96 9.80 9.95
C ALA A 332 26.50 10.72 11.10
N VAL A 333 25.19 10.88 11.24
CA VAL A 333 24.58 11.68 12.32
C VAL A 333 23.77 10.79 13.25
N LYS A 334 23.66 11.20 14.51
CA LYS A 334 22.84 10.47 15.48
C LYS A 334 21.35 10.65 15.19
N LEU A 335 20.53 9.75 15.73
CA LEU A 335 19.09 9.70 15.47
C LEU A 335 18.35 10.96 15.96
N GLU A 336 18.86 11.61 17.01
CA GLU A 336 18.27 12.84 17.57
C GLU A 336 18.32 14.01 16.57
N ALA A 337 19.22 13.96 15.58
CA ALA A 337 19.30 14.96 14.52
C ALA A 337 18.06 14.95 13.60
N LEU A 338 17.21 13.91 13.64
CA LEU A 338 15.94 13.87 12.91
C LEU A 338 14.90 14.84 13.48
N LEU A 339 15.08 15.34 14.70
CA LEU A 339 14.17 16.30 15.33
C LEU A 339 14.74 17.73 15.20
N PRO A 340 14.18 18.59 14.32
CA PRO A 340 14.64 19.98 14.18
C PRO A 340 14.49 20.77 15.47
N GLU A 341 15.28 21.83 15.64
CA GLU A 341 15.08 22.77 16.74
C GLU A 341 13.78 23.57 16.57
N ALA A 342 13.31 24.21 17.65
CA ALA A 342 12.06 24.97 17.63
C ALA A 342 12.13 26.10 16.57
N GLY A 343 11.14 26.12 15.68
CA GLY A 343 11.06 27.08 14.57
C GLY A 343 11.85 26.70 13.32
N GLU A 344 12.58 25.58 13.33
CA GLU A 344 13.38 25.14 12.19
C GLU A 344 12.63 24.24 11.20
N THR A 345 13.08 24.24 9.95
CA THR A 345 12.69 23.25 8.94
C THR A 345 13.88 22.39 8.54
N LEU A 346 13.78 21.10 8.85
CA LEU A 346 14.75 20.07 8.48
C LEU A 346 14.25 19.30 7.26
N PHE A 347 15.15 19.03 6.32
CA PHE A 347 14.86 18.22 5.14
C PHE A 347 15.53 16.85 5.26
N LEU A 348 14.76 15.76 5.11
CA LEU A 348 15.27 14.41 4.96
C LEU A 348 15.14 13.97 3.49
N GLU A 349 16.23 14.10 2.75
CA GLU A 349 16.30 13.76 1.34
C GLU A 349 16.83 12.34 1.10
N GLY A 350 16.36 11.67 0.06
CA GLY A 350 16.89 10.36 -0.34
C GLY A 350 16.19 9.83 -1.59
N PRO A 351 16.84 8.96 -2.37
CA PRO A 351 16.23 8.39 -3.58
C PRO A 351 14.95 7.59 -3.25
N PRO A 352 14.10 7.29 -4.24
CA PRO A 352 12.98 6.35 -4.06
C PRO A 352 13.47 5.03 -3.44
N GLY A 353 12.72 4.50 -2.47
CA GLY A 353 13.10 3.27 -1.76
C GLY A 353 14.16 3.43 -0.66
N SER A 354 14.65 4.63 -0.36
CA SER A 354 15.64 4.83 0.72
C SER A 354 15.10 4.59 2.14
N GLY A 355 13.77 4.55 2.30
CA GLY A 355 13.10 4.34 3.60
C GLY A 355 12.64 5.63 4.31
N LYS A 356 12.51 6.75 3.61
CA LYS A 356 12.05 8.05 4.18
C LYS A 356 10.67 7.95 4.87
N THR A 357 9.67 7.40 4.18
CA THR A 357 8.34 7.13 4.73
C THR A 357 8.43 6.21 5.95
N THR A 358 9.34 5.22 5.92
CA THR A 358 9.61 4.38 7.10
C THR A 358 10.10 5.21 8.29
N VAL A 359 11.00 6.18 8.08
CA VAL A 359 11.43 7.12 9.13
C VAL A 359 10.28 7.97 9.65
N ALA A 360 9.41 8.46 8.77
CA ALA A 360 8.21 9.21 9.17
C ALA A 360 7.29 8.37 10.08
N HIS A 361 7.00 7.13 9.70
CA HIS A 361 6.19 6.19 10.49
C HIS A 361 6.85 5.83 11.83
N ILE A 362 8.17 5.68 11.86
CA ILE A 362 8.99 5.44 13.06
C ILE A 362 8.85 6.60 14.05
N LEU A 363 8.88 7.84 13.58
CA LEU A 363 8.68 9.03 14.43
C LEU A 363 7.26 9.09 15.00
N ILE A 364 6.24 8.84 14.17
CA ILE A 364 4.83 8.86 14.59
C ILE A 364 4.59 7.80 15.68
N SER A 365 4.99 6.56 15.42
CA SER A 365 4.82 5.44 16.35
C SER A 365 5.54 5.69 17.67
N SER A 366 6.80 6.11 17.63
CA SER A 366 7.57 6.50 18.83
C SER A 366 6.88 7.57 19.66
N TRP A 367 6.26 8.56 19.01
CA TRP A 367 5.53 9.61 19.71
C TRP A 367 4.22 9.10 20.36
N THR A 368 3.54 8.14 19.72
CA THR A 368 2.31 7.54 20.27
C THR A 368 2.55 6.64 21.49
N GLU A 369 3.62 5.84 21.50
CA GLU A 369 3.91 4.83 22.54
C GLU A 369 4.38 5.42 23.88
N GLY A 370 4.76 6.70 23.92
CA GLY A 370 4.73 7.51 25.15
C GLY A 370 5.83 7.30 26.20
N SER A 371 6.74 6.34 26.06
CA SER A 371 7.93 6.26 26.91
C SER A 371 8.99 5.33 26.33
N THR A 372 10.26 5.77 26.37
CA THR A 372 11.50 5.08 25.93
C THR A 372 11.79 5.00 24.43
N SER A 373 11.63 6.09 23.67
CA SER A 373 12.19 6.21 22.32
C SER A 373 13.56 6.91 22.34
N PRO A 374 14.59 6.38 21.64
CA PRO A 374 15.90 7.02 21.50
C PRO A 374 15.87 8.34 20.71
N LEU A 375 14.73 8.70 20.09
CA LEU A 375 14.57 9.88 19.25
C LEU A 375 14.30 11.19 20.02
N GLY A 376 14.27 11.16 21.36
CA GLY A 376 14.07 12.37 22.18
C GLY A 376 12.70 13.04 22.05
N LEU A 377 11.69 12.32 21.55
CA LEU A 377 10.34 12.85 21.25
C LEU A 377 9.49 13.16 22.51
N SER A 378 10.02 12.92 23.71
CA SER A 378 9.33 13.19 24.98
C SER A 378 9.02 14.67 25.20
N SER A 379 9.74 15.56 24.52
CA SER A 379 9.54 17.01 24.54
C SER A 379 8.42 17.49 23.61
N LEU A 380 7.86 16.62 22.75
CA LEU A 380 6.78 17.00 21.84
C LEU A 380 5.40 16.77 22.46
N ARG A 381 4.61 17.84 22.55
CA ARG A 381 3.19 17.78 22.91
C ARG A 381 2.31 17.40 21.74
N LEU A 382 2.62 17.90 20.54
CA LEU A 382 1.83 17.69 19.33
C LEU A 382 2.69 17.18 18.18
N LEU A 383 2.17 16.24 17.41
CA LEU A 383 2.75 15.79 16.15
C LEU A 383 1.64 15.70 15.11
N LEU A 384 1.84 16.35 13.97
CA LEU A 384 0.91 16.32 12.84
C LEU A 384 1.61 15.74 11.62
N HIS A 385 1.11 14.61 11.15
CA HIS A 385 1.55 13.97 9.93
C HIS A 385 0.66 14.36 8.75
N VAL A 386 1.30 14.68 7.61
CA VAL A 386 0.64 14.91 6.33
C VAL A 386 1.30 14.03 5.27
N ASP A 387 0.53 13.11 4.70
CA ASP A 387 0.94 12.37 3.51
C ASP A 387 0.86 13.31 2.30
N CYS A 388 2.01 13.63 1.70
CA CYS A 388 2.11 14.55 0.59
C CYS A 388 2.00 13.88 -0.79
N SER A 389 1.75 12.56 -0.87
CA SER A 389 1.77 11.81 -2.12
C SER A 389 0.70 12.22 -3.13
N ALA A 390 -0.44 12.72 -2.67
CA ALA A 390 -1.58 13.10 -3.51
C ALA A 390 -2.37 14.29 -2.96
N VAL A 391 -1.67 15.36 -2.53
CA VAL A 391 -2.34 16.56 -1.98
C VAL A 391 -3.05 17.35 -3.08
N GLU A 392 -4.29 17.77 -2.81
CA GLU A 392 -5.10 18.57 -3.73
C GLU A 392 -5.60 19.88 -3.10
N ARG A 393 -5.57 19.99 -1.78
CA ARG A 393 -6.14 21.11 -1.01
C ARG A 393 -5.06 21.94 -0.32
N ASP A 394 -5.47 22.98 0.43
CA ASP A 394 -4.54 23.68 1.30
C ASP A 394 -4.07 22.79 2.47
N LEU A 395 -2.96 23.17 3.11
CA LEU A 395 -2.30 22.37 4.15
C LEU A 395 -3.25 21.87 5.25
N PHE A 396 -4.10 22.75 5.80
CA PHE A 396 -4.94 22.39 6.94
C PHE A 396 -6.24 21.69 6.52
N GLN A 397 -6.75 21.97 5.32
CA GLN A 397 -7.83 21.19 4.72
C GLN A 397 -7.40 19.76 4.38
N GLU A 398 -6.17 19.60 3.89
CA GLU A 398 -5.58 18.29 3.61
C GLU A 398 -5.41 17.49 4.90
N VAL A 399 -4.87 18.12 5.95
CA VAL A 399 -4.82 17.55 7.30
C VAL A 399 -6.20 17.11 7.79
N ALA A 400 -7.20 17.99 7.69
CA ALA A 400 -8.55 17.68 8.14
C ALA A 400 -9.15 16.48 7.38
N THR A 401 -8.85 16.39 6.09
CA THR A 401 -9.25 15.28 5.22
C THR A 401 -8.61 13.97 5.66
N GLN A 402 -7.30 13.95 5.88
CA GLN A 402 -6.55 12.75 6.29
C GLN A 402 -6.96 12.27 7.70
N LEU A 403 -7.25 13.22 8.60
CA LEU A 403 -7.78 12.92 9.93
C LEU A 403 -9.28 12.53 9.94
N SER A 404 -9.94 12.49 8.77
CA SER A 404 -11.38 12.20 8.61
C SER A 404 -12.28 13.15 9.42
N LEU A 405 -11.87 14.41 9.57
CA LEU A 405 -12.61 15.44 10.30
C LEU A 405 -13.75 15.98 9.41
N THR A 406 -14.94 15.38 9.51
CA THR A 406 -16.13 15.83 8.76
C THR A 406 -16.61 17.21 9.23
N GLU A 407 -16.51 18.22 8.36
CA GLU A 407 -17.18 19.54 8.41
C GLU A 407 -17.19 20.26 9.77
N LYS A 408 -16.04 20.36 10.43
CA LYS A 408 -15.87 21.27 11.58
C LYS A 408 -14.76 22.28 11.27
N THR A 409 -15.13 23.42 10.67
CA THR A 409 -14.25 24.59 10.52
C THR A 409 -13.56 24.99 11.83
N SER A 410 -14.20 24.77 12.98
CA SER A 410 -13.59 24.96 14.31
C SER A 410 -12.29 24.18 14.51
N MET A 411 -12.22 22.92 14.05
CA MET A 411 -11.05 22.06 14.30
C MET A 411 -9.85 22.45 13.42
N GLU A 412 -10.10 22.96 12.21
CA GLU A 412 -9.06 23.50 11.33
C GLU A 412 -8.40 24.74 11.96
N ASP A 413 -9.20 25.64 12.52
CA ASP A 413 -8.70 26.84 13.22
C ASP A 413 -7.97 26.49 14.52
N GLU A 414 -8.45 25.48 15.25
CA GLU A 414 -7.80 24.94 16.47
C GLU A 414 -6.42 24.32 16.13
N LEU A 415 -6.35 23.48 15.10
CA LEU A 415 -5.09 22.91 14.59
C LEU A 415 -4.12 24.00 14.17
N ARG A 416 -4.58 24.97 13.38
CA ARG A 416 -3.77 26.09 12.94
C ARG A 416 -3.22 26.88 14.12
N THR A 417 -4.06 27.20 15.10
CA THR A 417 -3.66 28.00 16.27
C THR A 417 -2.65 27.25 17.13
N ALA A 418 -2.90 25.96 17.39
CA ALA A 418 -2.03 25.12 18.21
C ALA A 418 -0.63 24.98 17.59
N PHE A 419 -0.54 24.69 16.29
CA PHE A 419 0.74 24.50 15.61
C PHE A 419 1.47 25.82 15.34
N THR A 420 0.78 26.95 15.20
CA THR A 420 1.46 28.24 14.96
C THR A 420 2.10 28.82 16.23
N ARG A 421 1.65 28.39 17.42
CA ARG A 421 2.10 28.97 18.70
C ARG A 421 2.94 28.05 19.58
N SER A 422 2.93 26.73 19.33
CA SER A 422 3.64 25.76 20.17
C SER A 422 5.05 25.46 19.65
N SER A 423 6.06 25.60 20.51
CA SER A 423 7.44 25.16 20.25
C SER A 423 7.66 23.66 20.50
N GLU A 424 6.64 23.01 21.06
CA GLU A 424 6.58 21.57 21.35
C GLU A 424 5.72 20.82 20.31
N ALA A 425 5.46 21.46 19.16
CA ALA A 425 4.74 20.89 18.02
C ALA A 425 5.68 20.53 16.87
N LEU A 426 5.44 19.37 16.24
CA LEU A 426 6.14 18.91 15.04
C LEU A 426 5.16 18.70 13.87
N LEU A 427 5.35 19.43 12.78
CA LEU A 427 4.72 19.16 11.49
C LEU A 427 5.62 18.26 10.65
N LEU A 428 5.13 17.08 10.29
CA LEU A 428 5.83 16.08 9.50
C LEU A 428 5.16 15.95 8.12
N LEU A 429 5.85 16.43 7.08
CA LEU A 429 5.43 16.31 5.69
C LEU A 429 6.11 15.10 5.05
N ASP A 430 5.37 14.03 4.77
CA ASP A 430 5.94 12.81 4.20
C ASP A 430 5.78 12.76 2.67
N GLY A 431 6.89 12.71 1.95
CA GLY A 431 6.90 12.59 0.49
C GLY A 431 6.63 13.90 -0.25
N TYR A 432 6.92 15.05 0.36
CA TYR A 432 6.64 16.37 -0.23
C TYR A 432 7.36 16.57 -1.56
N ARG A 433 6.64 17.18 -2.50
CA ARG A 433 7.12 17.55 -3.84
C ARG A 433 6.48 18.88 -4.23
N GLU A 434 7.31 19.86 -4.57
CA GLU A 434 6.83 21.13 -5.11
C GLU A 434 6.12 20.93 -6.45
N GLY A 435 5.06 21.70 -6.68
CA GLY A 435 4.29 21.66 -7.92
C GLY A 435 2.78 21.80 -7.70
N ASN A 436 2.28 21.61 -6.48
CA ASN A 436 0.90 21.94 -6.15
C ASN A 436 0.81 23.38 -5.65
N HIS A 437 0.48 24.32 -6.53
CA HIS A 437 0.41 25.75 -6.21
C HIS A 437 -0.48 26.06 -4.98
N VAL A 438 -1.60 25.35 -4.79
CA VAL A 438 -2.52 25.62 -3.67
C VAL A 438 -1.88 25.20 -2.34
N PHE A 439 -1.36 23.98 -2.29
CA PHE A 439 -0.69 23.45 -1.10
C PHE A 439 0.59 24.22 -0.78
N ASP A 440 1.44 24.46 -1.79
CA ASP A 440 2.74 25.12 -1.65
C ASP A 440 2.59 26.55 -1.09
N VAL A 441 1.64 27.33 -1.62
CA VAL A 441 1.37 28.70 -1.10
C VAL A 441 0.84 28.65 0.34
N SER A 442 -0.03 27.69 0.66
CA SER A 442 -0.53 27.55 2.03
C SER A 442 0.56 27.13 3.01
N LEU A 443 1.43 26.20 2.60
CA LEU A 443 2.56 25.75 3.37
C LEU A 443 3.54 26.89 3.62
N GLN A 444 3.94 27.64 2.59
CA GLN A 444 4.84 28.78 2.73
C GLN A 444 4.26 29.88 3.64
N ARG A 445 2.95 30.11 3.60
CA ARG A 445 2.27 31.02 4.53
C ARG A 445 2.39 30.50 5.97
N PHE A 446 2.06 29.22 6.19
CA PHE A 446 2.23 28.59 7.50
C PHE A 446 3.68 28.69 8.00
N LEU A 447 4.67 28.35 7.17
CA LEU A 447 6.09 28.40 7.56
C LEU A 447 6.58 29.80 7.93
N ARG A 448 5.96 30.85 7.39
CA ARG A 448 6.24 32.25 7.75
C ARG A 448 5.64 32.62 9.11
N ASP A 449 4.49 32.04 9.42
CA ASP A 449 3.71 32.38 10.61
C ASP A 449 3.99 31.44 11.80
N ARG A 450 4.59 30.26 11.56
CA ARG A 450 4.68 29.06 12.44
C ARG A 450 5.25 29.24 13.86
N GLY A 451 5.72 30.41 14.24
CA GLY A 451 6.35 30.67 15.54
C GLY A 451 7.44 29.65 15.85
N GLY A 452 7.23 28.85 16.91
CA GLY A 452 8.16 27.82 17.37
C GLY A 452 7.97 26.43 16.75
N CYS A 453 7.01 26.22 15.85
CA CYS A 453 6.73 24.90 15.30
C CYS A 453 7.95 24.31 14.59
N ARG A 454 8.27 23.07 14.93
CA ARG A 454 9.29 22.27 14.25
C ARG A 454 8.71 21.69 12.99
N VAL A 455 9.46 21.66 11.89
CA VAL A 455 8.98 21.10 10.62
C VAL A 455 10.01 20.12 10.06
N LEU A 456 9.57 18.88 9.81
CA LEU A 456 10.37 17.87 9.13
C LEU A 456 9.74 17.54 7.78
N VAL A 457 10.52 17.69 6.71
CA VAL A 457 10.07 17.44 5.33
C VAL A 457 10.84 16.25 4.77
N THR A 458 10.15 15.17 4.41
CA THR A 458 10.76 14.07 3.66
C THR A 458 10.52 14.26 2.16
N ALA A 459 11.57 14.15 1.35
CA ALA A 459 11.47 14.41 -0.09
C ALA A 459 12.51 13.62 -0.90
N CYS A 460 12.33 13.52 -2.22
CA CYS A 460 13.41 13.09 -3.09
C CYS A 460 14.37 14.26 -3.38
N PRO A 461 15.66 13.99 -3.65
CA PRO A 461 16.63 15.03 -3.99
C PRO A 461 16.12 15.91 -5.14
N GLY A 462 16.13 17.22 -4.91
CA GLY A 462 15.72 18.21 -5.92
C GLY A 462 14.23 18.43 -6.09
N HIS A 463 13.36 17.78 -5.29
CA HIS A 463 11.91 18.02 -5.35
C HIS A 463 11.42 19.26 -4.58
N CYS A 464 12.28 19.87 -3.77
CA CYS A 464 11.89 21.01 -2.90
C CYS A 464 12.86 22.20 -3.00
N PRO A 465 13.25 22.67 -4.20
CA PRO A 465 14.24 23.72 -4.35
C PRO A 465 13.81 25.04 -3.70
N THR A 466 12.57 25.50 -3.91
CA THR A 466 12.11 26.82 -3.45
C THR A 466 11.86 26.86 -1.95
N LEU A 467 11.22 25.84 -1.40
CA LEU A 467 10.94 25.72 0.03
C LEU A 467 12.23 25.62 0.83
N ARG A 468 13.21 24.86 0.31
CA ARG A 468 14.53 24.72 0.94
C ARG A 468 15.30 26.02 0.96
N GLU A 469 15.31 26.75 -0.15
CA GLU A 469 15.98 28.05 -0.23
C GLU A 469 15.34 29.09 0.70
N ALA A 470 14.01 29.11 0.81
CA ALA A 470 13.28 30.10 1.59
C ALA A 470 13.21 29.78 3.10
N PHE A 471 13.19 28.50 3.49
CA PHE A 471 12.87 28.09 4.87
C PHE A 471 13.76 26.99 5.46
N GLY A 472 14.77 26.49 4.74
CA GLY A 472 15.65 25.38 5.16
C GLY A 472 16.68 25.74 6.22
N THR A 473 16.23 26.16 7.39
CA THR A 473 17.09 26.60 8.50
C THR A 473 17.70 25.45 9.29
N GLY A 474 17.04 24.29 9.37
CA GLY A 474 17.53 23.11 10.11
C GLY A 474 18.51 22.23 9.30
N GLY A 475 18.79 22.60 8.06
CA GLY A 475 19.69 21.87 7.18
C GLY A 475 19.04 20.70 6.44
N VAL A 476 19.88 19.86 5.83
CA VAL A 476 19.46 18.70 5.04
C VAL A 476 20.22 17.46 5.50
N LEU A 477 19.46 16.42 5.83
CA LEU A 477 19.93 15.07 6.06
C LEU A 477 19.67 14.22 4.83
N LYS A 478 20.57 13.28 4.58
CA LYS A 478 20.49 12.34 3.46
C LYS A 478 20.31 10.93 3.99
N LEU A 479 19.38 10.20 3.38
CA LEU A 479 19.12 8.79 3.62
C LEU A 479 19.57 7.99 2.41
N GLN A 480 20.61 7.17 2.58
CA GLN A 480 21.15 6.33 1.51
C GLN A 480 20.17 5.22 1.11
N ALA A 481 20.14 4.82 -0.16
CA ALA A 481 19.49 3.58 -0.58
C ALA A 481 20.33 2.37 -0.10
N GLN A 482 19.71 1.21 0.09
CA GLN A 482 20.50 -0.03 0.21
C GLN A 482 21.22 -0.25 -1.12
N THR A 483 22.55 -0.21 -1.11
CA THR A 483 23.36 -0.86 -2.14
C THR A 483 23.15 -2.34 -1.98
N VAL A 484 22.43 -2.95 -2.93
CA VAL A 484 22.32 -4.40 -3.09
C VAL A 484 23.69 -4.99 -3.39
#